data_AF-A0A941IUV4-F1
#
_entry.id   AF-A0A941IUV4-F1
#
_cell.length_a   1.000
_cell.length_b   1.000
_cell.length_c   1.000
_cell.angle_alpha   90.00
_cell.angle_beta   90.00
_cell.angle_gamma   90.00
#
_symmetry.space_group_name_H-M   'P 1'
#
loop_
_entity.id
_entity.type
_entity.pdbx_description
1 polymer ?
#
loop_
_entity_poly.entity_id
_entity_poly.type
_entity_poly.pdbx_seq_one_letter_code
_entity_poly.pdbx_strand_id
1 'polypeptide(L)'
;AGVWVLATAAASLVWVCFFALTPSADRPYADGSTNNSMFAQVFVYNGEFRFGSGAYIKPLADPGAEAVEVQEDNDQAAGAGFYPASELTSPGWDRLLVGPLARDCDWIALLAAGGAVAGYAARRRAGRGDPARAAIVLWSTWLVGYGAAFSSAHRIQGYYLATLIPAMAALAATGAWTLWRAARAGSHRAGILLSLLIAGQAALAAWLLHNAYAWVCVLILCAAVVAAGLPVLRRSGAGRGLVAAAAALALLAGPVGACVWLEIRAGGPFDTAASDQGTVARPSLSVSAGRTSIVGGYGATIHGQYITGQWPTYMAEGVTEQTRLNALHGEILVFSSAEAADYILFGATSVLPVGGFTGDVPSPSAEQVKQLIASGKIALAIVPDDTVLTSNDPRVLAVEQSCVQLDFSTAQAAYRLYGCNG
;
A
#
# COMPACT_ATOMS: atom_id res chain seq x y z
N ALA A 1 33.00 -11.32 3.84
CA ALA A 1 31.84 -11.20 2.94
C ALA A 1 30.79 -12.27 3.24
N GLY A 2 31.16 -13.55 3.34
CA GLY A 2 30.22 -14.66 3.59
C GLY A 2 29.35 -14.53 4.84
N VAL A 3 29.90 -14.12 5.99
CA VAL A 3 29.12 -14.00 7.25
C VAL A 3 27.96 -13.00 7.13
N TRP A 4 28.18 -11.85 6.48
CA TRP A 4 27.13 -10.84 6.30
C TRP A 4 26.05 -11.32 5.33
N VAL A 5 26.44 -11.96 4.23
CA VAL A 5 25.47 -12.54 3.28
C VAL A 5 24.63 -13.61 3.95
N LEU A 6 25.24 -14.49 4.73
CA LEU A 6 24.53 -15.54 5.47
C LEU A 6 23.62 -14.94 6.54
N ALA A 7 24.07 -13.93 7.29
CA ALA A 7 23.26 -13.26 8.30
C ALA A 7 22.04 -12.56 7.66
N THR A 8 22.23 -11.86 6.54
CA THR A 8 21.13 -11.23 5.80
C THR A 8 20.16 -12.27 5.27
N ALA A 9 20.65 -13.35 4.64
CA ALA A 9 19.79 -14.42 4.15
C ALA A 9 18.98 -15.08 5.27
N ALA A 10 19.62 -15.38 6.41
CA ALA A 10 18.95 -15.96 7.57
C ALA A 10 17.87 -15.00 8.14
N ALA A 11 18.19 -13.71 8.25
CA ALA A 11 17.23 -12.71 8.70
C ALA A 11 16.04 -12.55 7.73
N SER A 12 16.29 -12.54 6.41
CA SER A 12 15.24 -12.42 5.39
C SER A 12 14.31 -13.63 5.33
N LEU A 13 14.78 -14.82 5.73
CA LEU A 13 13.99 -16.06 5.69
C LEU A 13 13.35 -16.42 7.03
N VAL A 14 13.54 -15.62 8.09
CA VAL A 14 13.11 -15.97 9.44
C VAL A 14 11.61 -16.27 9.53
N TRP A 15 10.76 -15.47 8.86
CA TRP A 15 9.32 -15.66 8.86
C TRP A 15 8.89 -16.92 8.09
N VAL A 16 9.51 -17.15 6.92
CA VAL A 16 9.27 -18.36 6.11
C VAL A 16 9.64 -19.60 6.91
N CYS A 17 10.78 -19.58 7.60
CA CYS A 17 11.21 -20.68 8.48
C CYS A 17 10.29 -20.87 9.67
N PHE A 18 9.93 -19.79 10.39
CA PHE A 18 9.03 -19.86 11.53
C PHE A 18 7.69 -20.49 11.14
N PHE A 19 7.12 -20.05 10.02
CA PHE A 19 5.87 -20.59 9.51
C PHE A 19 5.98 -22.06 9.08
N ALA A 20 7.07 -22.42 8.40
CA ALA A 20 7.32 -23.80 7.97
C ALA A 20 7.53 -24.77 9.15
N LEU A 21 8.10 -24.28 10.25
CA LEU A 21 8.34 -25.06 11.47
C LEU A 21 7.12 -25.13 12.41
N THR A 22 6.13 -24.26 12.22
CA THR A 22 4.90 -24.27 13.01
C THR A 22 3.89 -25.25 12.39
N PRO A 23 3.33 -26.21 13.15
CA PRO A 23 2.35 -27.16 12.63
C PRO A 23 1.15 -26.45 12.01
N SER A 24 0.62 -26.99 10.90
CA SER A 24 -0.47 -26.35 10.15
C SER A 24 -1.79 -26.22 10.95
N ALA A 25 -1.98 -27.03 11.99
CA ALA A 25 -3.14 -26.95 12.88
C ALA A 25 -3.05 -25.75 13.85
N ASP A 26 -1.83 -25.26 14.11
CA ASP A 26 -1.55 -24.22 15.11
C ASP A 26 -1.24 -22.86 14.46
N ARG A 27 -1.50 -22.71 13.15
CA ARG A 27 -1.26 -21.46 12.42
C ARG A 27 -2.32 -21.19 11.35
N PRO A 28 -2.49 -19.92 10.94
CA PRO A 28 -3.32 -19.58 9.79
C PRO A 28 -2.81 -20.21 8.49
N TYR A 29 -3.71 -20.32 7.52
CA TYR A 29 -3.34 -20.71 6.17
C TYR A 29 -2.56 -19.60 5.47
N ALA A 30 -1.50 -19.95 4.73
CA ALA A 30 -0.75 -19.00 3.89
C ALA A 30 -1.54 -18.72 2.61
N ASP A 31 -2.39 -17.71 2.65
CA ASP A 31 -3.13 -17.21 1.49
C ASP A 31 -2.18 -16.76 0.35
N GLY A 32 -2.61 -16.85 -0.90
CA GLY A 32 -1.73 -16.72 -2.06
C GLY A 32 -0.78 -17.92 -2.21
N SER A 33 -1.16 -19.10 -1.71
CA SER A 33 -0.46 -20.35 -1.98
C SER A 33 -1.43 -21.51 -2.18
N THR A 34 -1.07 -22.45 -3.06
CA THR A 34 -1.87 -23.65 -3.34
C THR A 34 -1.63 -24.79 -2.34
N ASN A 35 -0.68 -24.61 -1.42
CA ASN A 35 -0.18 -25.69 -0.55
C ASN A 35 0.16 -25.22 0.88
N ASN A 36 -0.48 -24.15 1.36
CA ASN A 36 -0.27 -23.60 2.70
C ASN A 36 1.22 -23.29 3.01
N SER A 37 1.92 -22.66 2.07
CA SER A 37 3.36 -22.38 2.14
C SER A 37 3.67 -20.89 1.97
N MET A 38 4.27 -20.29 3.00
CA MET A 38 4.81 -18.93 2.90
C MET A 38 5.92 -18.82 1.84
N PHE A 39 6.65 -19.90 1.54
CA PHE A 39 7.64 -19.87 0.46
C PHE A 39 6.96 -19.69 -0.89
N ALA A 40 5.90 -20.47 -1.17
CA ALA A 40 5.12 -20.32 -2.39
C ALA A 40 4.47 -18.93 -2.46
N GLN A 41 3.92 -18.45 -1.35
CA GLN A 41 3.34 -17.10 -1.27
C GLN A 41 4.38 -16.00 -1.59
N VAL A 42 5.60 -16.10 -1.05
CA VAL A 42 6.64 -15.07 -1.24
C VAL A 42 7.27 -15.13 -2.63
N PHE A 43 7.76 -16.30 -3.05
CA PHE A 43 8.60 -16.41 -4.24
C PHE A 43 7.85 -16.77 -5.51
N VAL A 44 6.75 -17.52 -5.41
CA VAL A 44 5.95 -17.92 -6.57
C VAL A 44 4.84 -16.89 -6.76
N TYR A 45 3.90 -16.80 -5.81
CA TYR A 45 2.76 -15.91 -5.93
C TYR A 45 3.14 -14.42 -5.93
N ASN A 46 4.04 -13.96 -5.06
CA ASN A 46 4.48 -12.56 -5.08
C ASN A 46 5.72 -12.33 -5.95
N GLY A 47 6.63 -13.28 -6.07
CA GLY A 47 7.84 -13.11 -6.89
C GLY A 47 7.51 -13.17 -8.38
N GLU A 48 7.02 -14.31 -8.84
CA GLU A 48 6.75 -14.54 -10.27
C GLU A 48 5.71 -13.57 -10.83
N PHE A 49 4.63 -13.29 -10.11
CA PHE A 49 3.59 -12.37 -10.63
C PHE A 49 4.04 -10.91 -10.69
N ARG A 50 5.06 -10.51 -9.91
CA ARG A 50 5.52 -9.11 -9.89
C ARG A 50 6.59 -8.88 -10.94
N PHE A 51 7.34 -9.91 -11.31
CA PHE A 51 8.46 -9.81 -12.27
C PHE A 51 8.26 -10.59 -13.58
N GLY A 52 7.21 -11.42 -13.67
CA GLY A 52 6.83 -12.17 -14.86
C GLY A 52 5.65 -11.53 -15.59
N SER A 53 5.31 -12.09 -16.76
CA SER A 53 4.22 -11.62 -17.64
C SER A 53 2.85 -12.23 -17.31
N GLY A 54 2.68 -12.83 -16.12
CA GLY A 54 1.45 -13.52 -15.72
C GLY A 54 0.31 -12.56 -15.39
N ALA A 55 -0.93 -12.96 -15.72
CA ALA A 55 -2.15 -12.23 -15.39
C ALA A 55 -2.30 -11.99 -13.88
N TYR A 56 -3.11 -10.99 -13.51
CA TYR A 56 -3.66 -10.85 -12.16
C TYR A 56 -4.15 -12.22 -11.70
N ILE A 57 -3.69 -12.65 -10.51
CA ILE A 57 -4.37 -13.58 -9.62
C ILE A 57 -5.32 -14.55 -10.37
N LYS A 58 -4.84 -15.74 -10.73
CA LYS A 58 -5.69 -16.74 -11.40
C LYS A 58 -6.99 -16.94 -10.57
N PRO A 59 -8.18 -16.62 -11.10
CA PRO A 59 -9.43 -16.86 -10.38
C PRO A 59 -9.71 -18.36 -10.17
N LEU A 60 -10.61 -18.64 -9.22
CA LEU A 60 -11.11 -19.95 -8.73
C LEU A 60 -11.49 -21.01 -9.78
N ALA A 61 -11.78 -20.61 -11.01
CA ALA A 61 -12.09 -21.51 -12.11
C ALA A 61 -11.31 -21.03 -13.34
N ASP A 62 -10.92 -21.94 -14.23
CA ASP A 62 -10.42 -21.58 -15.56
C ASP A 62 -11.45 -20.62 -16.15
N PRO A 63 -11.16 -19.30 -16.21
CA PRO A 63 -12.17 -18.35 -16.63
C PRO A 63 -12.54 -18.76 -18.04
N GLY A 64 -13.82 -19.04 -18.30
CA GLY A 64 -14.29 -19.27 -19.66
C GLY A 64 -13.80 -18.12 -20.55
N ALA A 65 -13.54 -18.38 -21.83
CA ALA A 65 -12.95 -17.40 -22.74
C ALA A 65 -13.62 -16.01 -22.66
N GLU A 66 -14.93 -15.99 -22.42
CA GLU A 66 -15.75 -14.80 -22.21
C GLU A 66 -15.35 -13.95 -20.98
N ALA A 67 -14.94 -14.57 -19.87
CA ALA A 67 -14.46 -13.85 -18.68
C ALA A 67 -13.04 -13.28 -18.86
N VAL A 68 -12.21 -13.93 -19.69
CA VAL A 68 -10.89 -13.41 -20.09
C VAL A 68 -11.05 -12.21 -21.04
N GLU A 69 -11.97 -12.32 -22.01
CA GLU A 69 -12.25 -11.28 -22.99
C GLU A 69 -12.89 -10.04 -22.33
N VAL A 70 -13.81 -10.24 -21.37
CA VAL A 70 -14.37 -9.15 -20.55
C VAL A 70 -13.30 -8.49 -19.68
N GLN A 71 -12.32 -9.24 -19.16
CA GLN A 71 -11.19 -8.65 -18.41
C GLN A 71 -10.29 -7.80 -19.33
N GLU A 72 -9.94 -8.32 -20.50
CA GLU A 72 -9.11 -7.59 -21.48
C GLU A 72 -9.84 -6.35 -22.05
N ASP A 73 -11.14 -6.44 -22.32
CA ASP A 73 -11.96 -5.31 -22.76
C ASP A 73 -12.17 -4.29 -21.64
N ASN A 74 -12.35 -4.71 -20.38
CA ASN A 74 -12.43 -3.80 -19.24
C ASN A 74 -11.09 -3.10 -18.98
N ASP A 75 -9.97 -3.82 -19.11
CA ASP A 75 -8.62 -3.25 -19.02
C ASP A 75 -8.35 -2.22 -20.13
N GLN A 76 -8.95 -2.40 -21.32
CA GLN A 76 -8.84 -1.48 -22.47
C GLN A 76 -9.85 -0.33 -22.44
N ALA A 77 -11.07 -0.53 -21.94
CA ALA A 77 -12.14 0.45 -21.91
C ALA A 77 -12.13 1.37 -20.67
N ALA A 78 -11.61 0.91 -19.52
CA ALA A 78 -11.81 1.55 -18.22
C ALA A 78 -10.70 2.52 -17.78
N GLY A 79 -10.16 3.33 -18.70
CA GLY A 79 -9.08 4.29 -18.44
C GLY A 79 -9.00 4.85 -17.00
N ALA A 80 -7.83 4.70 -16.37
CA ALA A 80 -7.39 5.32 -15.11
C ALA A 80 -8.20 5.06 -13.80
N GLY A 81 -9.30 4.30 -13.82
CA GLY A 81 -10.17 4.12 -12.65
C GLY A 81 -10.13 2.75 -11.96
N PHE A 82 -9.62 1.71 -12.63
CA PHE A 82 -9.69 0.32 -12.16
C PHE A 82 -8.52 -0.09 -11.24
N TYR A 83 -7.32 0.40 -11.54
CA TYR A 83 -6.10 0.14 -10.77
C TYR A 83 -5.59 1.44 -10.13
N PRO A 84 -4.95 1.39 -8.95
CA PRO A 84 -4.15 2.51 -8.46
C PRO A 84 -3.27 3.03 -9.60
N ALA A 85 -3.19 4.36 -9.78
CA ALA A 85 -2.41 4.95 -10.87
C ALA A 85 -0.94 4.47 -10.88
N SER A 86 -0.43 4.08 -9.71
CA SER A 86 0.89 3.43 -9.52
C SER A 86 1.03 2.10 -10.28
N GLU A 87 -0.02 1.29 -10.38
CA GLU A 87 0.00 -0.02 -11.06
C GLU A 87 -0.05 0.10 -12.60
N LEU A 88 -0.47 1.27 -13.11
CA LEU A 88 -0.48 1.61 -14.53
C LEU A 88 0.86 2.15 -15.03
N THR A 89 1.81 2.43 -14.12
CA THR A 89 3.14 2.88 -14.52
C THR A 89 3.92 1.74 -15.18
N SER A 90 4.64 2.05 -16.26
CA SER A 90 5.47 1.05 -16.94
C SER A 90 6.80 0.82 -16.21
N PRO A 91 7.34 -0.42 -16.22
CA PRO A 91 8.72 -0.68 -15.78
C PRO A 91 9.71 0.25 -16.51
N GLY A 92 10.65 0.80 -15.76
CA GLY A 92 11.59 1.81 -16.28
C GLY A 92 12.55 2.33 -15.22
N TRP A 93 13.73 2.76 -15.66
CA TRP A 93 14.76 3.32 -14.77
C TRP A 93 14.30 4.62 -14.10
N ASP A 94 13.41 5.37 -14.77
CA ASP A 94 12.81 6.63 -14.35
C ASP A 94 11.45 6.45 -13.68
N ARG A 95 10.92 5.21 -13.58
CA ARG A 95 9.57 4.92 -13.07
C ARG A 95 9.27 5.55 -11.71
N LEU A 96 10.25 5.55 -10.81
CA LEU A 96 10.10 6.14 -9.48
C LEU A 96 10.23 7.67 -9.49
N LEU A 97 10.83 8.24 -10.54
CA LEU A 97 11.14 9.67 -10.69
C LEU A 97 10.05 10.45 -11.44
N VAL A 98 9.04 9.77 -11.98
CA VAL A 98 7.96 10.36 -12.78
C VAL A 98 6.58 9.91 -12.32
N GLY A 99 5.56 10.69 -12.68
CA GLY A 99 4.16 10.30 -12.55
C GLY A 99 3.71 10.07 -11.10
N PRO A 100 2.78 9.12 -10.87
CA PRO A 100 2.14 8.94 -9.56
C PRO A 100 3.11 8.48 -8.46
N LEU A 101 4.09 7.64 -8.79
CA LEU A 101 5.03 7.08 -7.81
C LEU A 101 6.00 8.13 -7.26
N ALA A 102 6.45 9.05 -8.12
CA ALA A 102 7.30 10.15 -7.68
C ALA A 102 6.60 11.04 -6.65
N ARG A 103 5.29 11.29 -6.83
CA ARG A 103 4.51 12.09 -5.87
C ARG A 103 4.47 11.46 -4.49
N ASP A 104 4.44 10.13 -4.42
CA ASP A 104 4.33 9.40 -3.16
C ASP A 104 5.63 9.44 -2.32
N CYS A 105 6.82 9.38 -2.93
CA CYS A 105 8.09 9.25 -2.18
C CYS A 105 9.23 10.23 -2.52
N ASP A 106 9.21 10.95 -3.65
CA ASP A 106 10.42 11.64 -4.14
C ASP A 106 10.69 13.02 -3.53
N TRP A 107 9.81 13.46 -2.64
CA TRP A 107 9.93 14.69 -1.87
C TRP A 107 11.16 14.75 -0.94
N ILE A 108 11.97 13.69 -0.86
CA ILE A 108 13.31 13.71 -0.23
C ILE A 108 14.43 13.05 -1.08
N ALA A 109 14.12 12.60 -2.30
CA ALA A 109 15.03 11.80 -3.13
C ALA A 109 16.32 12.53 -3.53
N LEU A 110 16.23 13.81 -3.90
CA LEU A 110 17.38 14.59 -4.36
C LEU A 110 18.41 14.76 -3.23
N LEU A 111 17.95 15.07 -2.02
CA LEU A 111 18.81 15.15 -0.84
C LEU A 111 19.41 13.80 -0.46
N ALA A 112 18.64 12.72 -0.59
CA ALA A 112 19.14 11.37 -0.35
C ALA A 112 20.28 11.00 -1.32
N ALA A 113 20.08 11.23 -2.62
CA ALA A 113 21.09 10.97 -3.64
C ALA A 113 22.34 11.83 -3.45
N GLY A 114 22.17 13.14 -3.28
CA GLY A 114 23.27 14.05 -2.98
C GLY A 114 23.99 13.69 -1.69
N GLY A 115 23.26 13.20 -0.69
CA GLY A 115 23.80 12.78 0.59
C GLY A 115 24.57 11.47 0.55
N ALA A 116 24.13 10.51 -0.25
CA ALA A 116 24.90 9.31 -0.54
C ALA A 116 26.25 9.66 -1.19
N VAL A 117 26.23 10.50 -2.23
CA VAL A 117 27.44 10.95 -2.94
C VAL A 117 28.37 11.74 -2.02
N ALA A 118 27.86 12.76 -1.34
CA ALA A 118 28.65 13.61 -0.44
C ALA A 118 29.21 12.83 0.76
N GLY A 119 28.39 11.98 1.37
CA GLY A 119 28.78 11.12 2.48
C GLY A 119 29.88 10.14 2.08
N TYR A 120 29.71 9.46 0.94
CA TYR A 120 30.72 8.54 0.43
C TYR A 120 32.01 9.27 0.06
N ALA A 121 31.93 10.41 -0.63
CA ALA A 121 33.09 11.22 -1.00
C ALA A 121 33.88 11.70 0.23
N ALA A 122 33.18 12.11 1.30
CA ALA A 122 33.80 12.53 2.56
C ALA A 122 34.47 11.36 3.31
N ARG A 123 33.98 10.13 3.13
CA ARG A 123 34.48 8.92 3.80
C ARG A 123 35.28 7.98 2.89
N ARG A 124 35.61 8.39 1.65
CA ARG A 124 36.27 7.53 0.65
C ARG A 124 37.63 6.99 1.10
N ARG A 125 38.33 7.73 1.97
CA ARG A 125 39.63 7.36 2.55
C ARG A 125 39.50 6.62 3.88
N ALA A 126 38.31 6.53 4.47
CA ALA A 126 38.09 5.81 5.72
C ALA A 126 38.19 4.30 5.49
N GLY A 127 38.72 3.57 6.48
CA GLY A 127 38.80 2.11 6.42
C GLY A 127 37.44 1.42 6.31
N ARG A 128 37.42 0.13 5.96
CA ARG A 128 36.18 -0.66 5.85
C ARG A 128 35.45 -0.85 7.19
N GLY A 129 36.13 -0.64 8.32
CA GLY A 129 35.56 -0.69 9.66
C GLY A 129 34.95 0.63 10.15
N ASP A 130 34.96 1.70 9.34
CA ASP A 130 34.32 2.98 9.73
C ASP A 130 32.78 2.81 9.75
N PRO A 131 32.13 2.99 10.90
CA PRO A 131 30.69 2.73 11.03
C PRO A 131 29.84 3.68 10.18
N ALA A 132 30.30 4.93 9.96
CA ALA A 132 29.59 5.88 9.10
C ALA A 132 29.64 5.45 7.63
N ARG A 133 30.80 5.00 7.14
CA ARG A 133 30.95 4.41 5.81
C ARG A 133 30.07 3.16 5.66
N ALA A 134 30.05 2.29 6.66
CA ALA A 134 29.20 1.09 6.64
C ALA A 134 27.71 1.43 6.57
N ALA A 135 27.25 2.42 7.35
CA ALA A 135 25.86 2.89 7.30
C ALA A 135 25.49 3.48 5.93
N ILE A 136 26.36 4.30 5.32
CA ILE A 136 26.10 4.85 3.97
C ILE A 136 25.96 3.71 2.96
N VAL A 137 26.86 2.71 2.99
CA VAL A 137 26.78 1.55 2.10
C VAL A 137 25.48 0.78 2.33
N LEU A 138 25.11 0.50 3.58
CA LEU A 138 23.87 -0.19 3.91
C LEU A 138 22.64 0.53 3.32
N TRP A 139 22.48 1.81 3.63
CA TRP A 139 21.32 2.58 3.17
C TRP A 139 21.31 2.79 1.65
N SER A 140 22.48 3.00 1.03
CA SER A 140 22.58 3.08 -0.43
C SER A 140 22.26 1.74 -1.10
N THR A 141 22.74 0.62 -0.57
CA THR A 141 22.41 -0.71 -1.10
C THR A 141 20.93 -1.04 -0.93
N TRP A 142 20.31 -0.66 0.20
CA TRP A 142 18.87 -0.77 0.40
C TRP A 142 18.11 0.03 -0.64
N LEU A 143 18.41 1.33 -0.76
CA LEU A 143 17.72 2.23 -1.68
C LEU A 143 17.86 1.80 -3.14
N VAL A 144 19.07 1.44 -3.56
CA VAL A 144 19.33 0.95 -4.93
C VAL A 144 18.68 -0.41 -5.17
N GLY A 145 18.72 -1.33 -4.19
CA GLY A 145 18.14 -2.66 -4.33
C GLY A 145 16.62 -2.63 -4.50
N TYR A 146 15.92 -1.95 -3.58
CA TYR A 146 14.46 -1.78 -3.71
C TYR A 146 14.08 -0.88 -4.88
N GLY A 147 14.85 0.18 -5.14
CA GLY A 147 14.65 1.04 -6.31
C GLY A 147 14.69 0.26 -7.61
N ALA A 148 15.72 -0.58 -7.80
CA ALA A 148 15.84 -1.43 -8.97
C ALA A 148 14.71 -2.47 -9.05
N ALA A 149 14.33 -3.09 -7.93
CA ALA A 149 13.24 -4.04 -7.87
C ALA A 149 11.90 -3.39 -8.27
N PHE A 150 11.56 -2.23 -7.71
CA PHE A 150 10.31 -1.53 -8.02
C PHE A 150 10.30 -0.92 -9.42
N SER A 151 11.46 -0.49 -9.94
CA SER A 151 11.62 -0.06 -11.33
C SER A 151 11.46 -1.20 -12.34
N SER A 152 11.75 -2.45 -11.97
CA SER A 152 11.68 -3.61 -12.88
C SER A 152 10.40 -4.42 -12.76
N ALA A 153 9.70 -4.37 -11.63
CA ALA A 153 8.44 -5.08 -11.44
C ALA A 153 7.37 -4.60 -12.43
N HIS A 154 6.44 -5.46 -12.86
CA HIS A 154 5.35 -5.08 -13.74
C HIS A 154 4.23 -4.32 -13.00
N ARG A 155 3.96 -4.67 -11.75
CA ARG A 155 2.92 -4.05 -10.92
C ARG A 155 3.47 -3.62 -9.56
N ILE A 156 3.22 -2.37 -9.18
CA ILE A 156 3.59 -1.84 -7.87
C ILE A 156 2.48 -0.95 -7.33
N GLN A 157 2.17 -1.14 -6.05
CA GLN A 157 1.22 -0.29 -5.32
C GLN A 157 1.97 0.83 -4.63
N GLY A 158 1.35 2.01 -4.54
CA GLY A 158 2.01 3.23 -4.03
C GLY A 158 2.59 3.04 -2.62
N TYR A 159 1.89 2.30 -1.75
CA TYR A 159 2.37 2.06 -0.38
C TYR A 159 3.65 1.23 -0.31
N TYR A 160 4.04 0.49 -1.37
CA TYR A 160 5.33 -0.22 -1.39
C TYR A 160 6.51 0.72 -1.22
N LEU A 161 6.36 1.97 -1.69
CA LEU A 161 7.37 3.02 -1.63
C LEU A 161 7.72 3.44 -0.19
N ALA A 162 6.85 3.15 0.78
CA ALA A 162 7.16 3.32 2.21
C ALA A 162 8.47 2.61 2.60
N THR A 163 8.82 1.51 1.91
CA THR A 163 10.06 0.75 2.11
C THR A 163 11.33 1.55 1.75
N LEU A 164 11.23 2.55 0.89
CA LEU A 164 12.36 3.39 0.46
C LEU A 164 12.65 4.52 1.47
N ILE A 165 11.61 4.99 2.17
CA ILE A 165 11.66 6.19 3.01
C ILE A 165 12.74 6.14 4.09
N PRO A 166 12.94 5.04 4.86
CA PRO A 166 14.00 4.99 5.87
C PRO A 166 15.40 5.20 5.29
N ALA A 167 15.69 4.57 4.15
CA ALA A 167 16.98 4.70 3.48
C ALA A 167 17.19 6.11 2.93
N MET A 168 16.15 6.68 2.31
CA MET A 168 16.21 8.05 1.79
C MET A 168 16.43 9.06 2.92
N ALA A 169 15.71 8.93 4.04
CA ALA A 169 15.84 9.79 5.21
C ALA A 169 17.25 9.70 5.83
N ALA A 170 17.78 8.49 5.99
CA ALA A 170 19.12 8.28 6.56
C ALA A 170 20.23 8.88 5.68
N LEU A 171 20.13 8.72 4.36
CA LEU A 171 21.09 9.28 3.40
C LEU A 171 20.98 10.80 3.31
N ALA A 172 19.76 11.34 3.27
CA ALA A 172 19.52 12.78 3.26
C ALA A 172 20.09 13.45 4.51
N ALA A 173 19.82 12.88 5.70
CA ALA A 173 20.36 13.38 6.97
C ALA A 173 21.89 13.32 7.01
N THR A 174 22.48 12.19 6.60
CA THR A 174 23.94 12.01 6.55
C THR A 174 24.61 13.02 5.62
N GLY A 175 24.02 13.22 4.44
CA GLY A 175 24.47 14.19 3.44
C GLY A 175 24.42 15.63 3.92
N ALA A 176 23.23 16.04 4.35
CA ALA A 176 22.98 17.38 4.84
C ALA A 176 23.92 17.72 6.01
N TRP A 177 24.07 16.82 6.97
CA TRP A 177 24.99 16.99 8.09
C TRP A 177 26.45 17.10 7.65
N THR A 178 26.90 16.24 6.75
CA THR A 178 28.28 16.21 6.24
C THR A 178 28.61 17.52 5.53
N LEU A 179 27.74 17.98 4.62
CA LEU A 179 27.92 19.22 3.89
C LEU A 179 27.82 20.45 4.80
N TRP A 180 26.88 20.45 5.74
CA TRP A 180 26.72 21.53 6.72
C TRP A 180 27.96 21.67 7.59
N ARG A 181 28.50 20.57 8.11
CA ARG A 181 29.72 20.56 8.93
C ARG A 181 30.92 21.03 8.13
N ALA A 182 31.08 20.56 6.89
CA ALA A 182 32.16 21.02 6.00
C ALA A 182 32.04 22.53 5.70
N ALA A 183 30.82 23.01 5.46
CA ALA A 183 30.56 24.43 5.25
C ALA A 183 30.87 25.25 6.52
N ARG A 184 30.54 24.72 7.71
CA ARG A 184 30.94 25.28 9.02
C ARG A 184 32.44 25.33 9.25
N ALA A 185 33.18 24.39 8.69
CA ALA A 185 34.63 24.39 8.69
C ALA A 185 35.25 25.30 7.60
N GLY A 186 34.44 26.10 6.87
CA GLY A 186 34.91 27.07 5.89
C GLY A 186 34.85 26.62 4.43
N SER A 187 34.34 25.40 4.13
CA SER A 187 34.19 24.95 2.74
C SER A 187 33.03 25.65 2.04
N HIS A 188 33.33 26.67 1.23
CA HIS A 188 32.33 27.35 0.40
C HIS A 188 31.63 26.40 -0.58
N ARG A 189 32.37 25.46 -1.17
CA ARG A 189 31.80 24.46 -2.11
C ARG A 189 30.75 23.58 -1.43
N ALA A 190 31.00 23.14 -0.20
CA ALA A 190 30.03 22.34 0.56
C ALA A 190 28.77 23.15 0.91
N GLY A 191 28.94 24.44 1.23
CA GLY A 191 27.81 25.35 1.48
C GLY A 191 26.94 25.57 0.24
N ILE A 192 27.57 25.78 -0.93
CA ILE A 192 26.87 25.90 -2.22
C ILE A 192 26.13 24.60 -2.54
N LEU A 193 26.79 23.45 -2.47
CA LEU A 193 26.19 22.16 -2.77
C LEU A 193 24.98 21.86 -1.87
N LEU A 194 25.10 22.11 -0.55
CA LEU A 194 23.97 21.96 0.38
C LEU A 194 22.79 22.87 -0.01
N SER A 195 23.08 24.11 -0.38
CA SER A 195 22.05 25.09 -0.77
C SER A 195 21.34 24.66 -2.06
N LEU A 196 22.10 24.18 -3.05
CA LEU A 196 21.55 23.65 -4.31
C LEU A 196 20.70 22.41 -4.09
N LEU A 197 21.11 21.49 -3.21
CA LEU A 197 20.32 20.30 -2.89
C LEU A 197 19.01 20.63 -2.17
N ILE A 198 19.03 21.57 -1.21
CA ILE A 198 17.82 22.03 -0.52
C ILE A 198 16.89 22.73 -1.51
N ALA A 199 17.43 23.63 -2.34
CA ALA A 199 16.63 24.36 -3.32
C ALA A 199 16.05 23.44 -4.40
N GLY A 200 16.83 22.49 -4.90
CA GLY A 200 16.38 21.49 -5.86
C GLY A 200 15.32 20.57 -5.27
N GLN A 201 15.47 20.14 -4.01
CA GLN A 201 14.46 19.33 -3.33
C GLN A 201 13.14 20.09 -3.17
N ALA A 202 13.22 21.35 -2.78
CA ALA A 202 12.06 22.22 -2.64
C ALA A 202 11.37 22.46 -4.00
N ALA A 203 12.13 22.68 -5.06
CA ALA A 203 11.60 22.79 -6.41
C ALA A 203 10.92 21.49 -6.88
N LEU A 204 11.52 20.33 -6.61
CA LEU A 204 10.93 19.02 -6.90
C LEU A 204 9.63 18.81 -6.13
N ALA A 205 9.62 19.08 -4.82
CA ALA A 205 8.42 18.98 -4.00
C ALA A 205 7.31 19.93 -4.49
N ALA A 206 7.65 21.18 -4.84
CA ALA A 206 6.71 22.12 -5.40
C ALA A 206 6.14 21.65 -6.75
N TRP A 207 6.98 21.08 -7.62
CA TRP A 207 6.53 20.51 -8.89
C TRP A 207 5.57 19.33 -8.69
N LEU A 208 5.90 18.40 -7.80
CA LEU A 208 5.08 17.23 -7.47
C LEU A 208 3.75 17.61 -6.82
N LEU A 209 3.74 18.65 -5.97
CA LEU A 209 2.57 19.07 -5.20
C LEU A 209 1.73 20.18 -5.86
N HIS A 210 2.15 20.71 -7.02
CA HIS A 210 1.52 21.88 -7.65
C HIS A 210 0.01 21.71 -7.87
N ASN A 211 -0.40 20.53 -8.31
CA ASN A 211 -1.81 20.23 -8.60
C ASN A 211 -2.67 20.09 -7.34
N ALA A 212 -2.07 19.75 -6.20
CA ALA A 212 -2.77 19.58 -4.93
C ALA A 212 -2.78 20.85 -4.07
N TYR A 213 -1.68 21.63 -4.09
CA TYR A 213 -1.47 22.78 -3.20
C TYR A 213 -0.63 23.89 -3.82
N ALA A 214 -1.18 24.62 -4.80
CA ALA A 214 -0.48 25.72 -5.47
C ALA A 214 0.09 26.78 -4.49
N TRP A 215 -0.60 27.08 -3.39
CA TRP A 215 -0.13 28.06 -2.39
C TRP A 215 1.03 27.54 -1.53
N VAL A 216 1.07 26.23 -1.22
CA VAL A 216 2.20 25.60 -0.51
C VAL A 216 3.45 25.65 -1.39
N CYS A 217 3.29 25.49 -2.70
CA CYS A 217 4.40 25.58 -3.65
C CYS A 217 5.07 26.96 -3.61
N VAL A 218 4.30 28.04 -3.51
CA VAL A 218 4.84 29.40 -3.37
C VAL A 218 5.67 29.54 -2.09
N LEU A 219 5.16 29.04 -0.95
CA LEU A 219 5.89 29.08 0.31
C LEU A 219 7.19 28.26 0.27
N ILE A 220 7.14 27.08 -0.35
CA ILE A 220 8.30 26.21 -0.56
C ILE A 220 9.36 26.90 -1.41
N LEU A 221 8.97 27.51 -2.52
CA LEU A 221 9.88 28.21 -3.44
C LEU A 221 10.49 29.46 -2.77
N CYS A 222 9.68 30.25 -2.04
CA CYS A 222 10.19 31.37 -1.26
C CYS A 222 11.19 30.92 -0.20
N ALA A 223 10.90 29.85 0.53
CA ALA A 223 11.82 29.27 1.51
C ALA A 223 13.11 28.75 0.86
N ALA A 224 13.02 28.13 -0.31
CA ALA A 224 14.15 27.67 -1.11
C ALA A 224 15.07 28.82 -1.56
N VAL A 225 14.50 29.93 -2.00
CA VAL A 225 15.26 31.13 -2.39
C VAL A 225 15.98 31.73 -1.17
N VAL A 226 15.31 31.81 -0.02
CA VAL A 226 15.95 32.28 1.23
C VAL A 226 17.06 31.31 1.67
N ALA A 227 16.84 30.00 1.56
CA ALA A 227 17.85 28.99 1.85
C ALA A 227 19.03 29.02 0.85
N ALA A 228 18.79 29.35 -0.43
CA ALA A 228 19.85 29.55 -1.42
C ALA A 228 20.76 30.75 -1.07
N GLY A 229 20.27 31.70 -0.28
CA GLY A 229 21.06 32.80 0.31
C GLY A 229 22.01 32.39 1.44
N LEU A 230 21.95 31.13 1.92
CA LEU A 230 22.78 30.60 3.02
C LEU A 230 24.29 30.85 2.87
N PRO A 231 24.92 30.77 1.69
CA PRO A 231 26.35 31.08 1.54
C PRO A 231 26.67 32.56 1.70
N VAL A 232 25.73 33.45 1.33
CA VAL A 232 25.88 34.91 1.36
C VAL A 232 25.68 35.44 2.79
N LEU A 233 24.64 34.97 3.48
CA LEU A 233 24.29 35.39 4.84
C LEU A 233 25.28 34.93 5.93
N ARG A 234 26.13 33.94 5.62
CA ARG A 234 27.22 33.53 6.53
C ARG A 234 28.29 34.61 6.74
N ARG A 235 28.40 35.58 5.82
CA ARG A 235 29.39 36.66 5.90
C ARG A 235 28.92 37.85 6.77
N SER A 236 27.63 38.05 6.97
CA SER A 236 27.09 39.25 7.63
C SER A 236 26.68 39.07 9.10
N GLY A 237 26.62 37.83 9.62
CA GLY A 237 26.26 37.54 11.01
C GLY A 237 24.78 37.75 11.36
N ALA A 238 24.14 38.78 10.81
CA ALA A 238 22.72 39.05 10.89
C ALA A 238 21.91 38.05 10.03
N GLY A 239 20.82 37.50 10.58
CA GLY A 239 19.87 36.65 9.82
C GLY A 239 20.09 35.14 9.87
N ARG A 240 21.06 34.63 10.64
CA ARG A 240 21.33 33.17 10.76
C ARG A 240 20.10 32.36 11.20
N GLY A 241 19.33 32.87 12.15
CA GLY A 241 18.11 32.21 12.63
C GLY A 241 17.03 32.14 11.55
N LEU A 242 16.85 33.22 10.78
CA LEU A 242 15.90 33.27 9.67
C LEU A 242 16.26 32.28 8.56
N VAL A 243 17.54 32.17 8.21
CA VAL A 243 17.98 31.21 7.18
C VAL A 243 17.87 29.78 7.67
N ALA A 244 18.17 29.51 8.94
CA ALA A 244 17.96 28.18 9.52
C ALA A 244 16.47 27.81 9.52
N ALA A 245 15.59 28.73 9.88
CA ALA A 245 14.15 28.54 9.82
C ALA A 245 13.64 28.33 8.39
N ALA A 246 14.13 29.11 7.42
CA ALA A 246 13.77 28.94 6.01
C ALA A 246 14.28 27.61 5.43
N ALA A 247 15.49 27.18 5.79
CA ALA A 247 16.02 25.89 5.40
C ALA A 247 15.22 24.74 6.03
N ALA A 248 14.84 24.85 7.31
CA ALA A 248 13.97 23.89 7.97
C ALA A 248 12.60 23.82 7.28
N LEU A 249 12.01 24.96 6.93
CA LEU A 249 10.75 25.01 6.19
C LEU A 249 10.88 24.36 4.81
N ALA A 250 11.92 24.67 4.05
CA ALA A 250 12.17 24.08 2.73
C ALA A 250 12.39 22.56 2.80
N LEU A 251 13.00 22.06 3.88
CA LEU A 251 13.22 20.64 4.12
C LEU A 251 11.95 19.90 4.58
N LEU A 252 11.14 20.54 5.42
CA LEU A 252 10.02 19.89 6.10
C LEU A 252 8.67 20.10 5.42
N ALA A 253 8.54 21.09 4.53
CA ALA A 253 7.25 21.43 3.92
C ALA A 253 6.65 20.29 3.08
N GLY A 254 7.48 19.53 2.35
CA GLY A 254 7.04 18.32 1.63
C GLY A 254 6.44 17.26 2.58
N PRO A 255 7.21 16.72 3.54
CA PRO A 255 6.70 15.73 4.51
C PRO A 255 5.50 16.23 5.31
N VAL A 256 5.56 17.46 5.82
CA VAL A 256 4.46 18.03 6.62
C VAL A 256 3.22 18.23 5.76
N GLY A 257 3.38 18.72 4.53
CA GLY A 257 2.29 18.85 3.57
C GLY A 257 1.64 17.50 3.24
N ALA A 258 2.45 16.46 3.08
CA ALA A 258 1.97 15.09 2.88
C ALA A 258 1.15 14.58 4.07
N CYS A 259 1.65 14.75 5.30
CA CYS A 259 0.92 14.38 6.52
C CYS A 259 -0.39 15.17 6.65
N VAL A 260 -0.37 16.49 6.44
CA VAL A 260 -1.56 17.33 6.50
C VAL A 260 -2.58 16.94 5.42
N TRP A 261 -2.14 16.60 4.21
CA TRP A 261 -3.03 16.10 3.16
C TRP A 261 -3.76 14.83 3.59
N LEU A 262 -3.03 13.86 4.15
CA LEU A 262 -3.60 12.60 4.64
C LEU A 262 -4.63 12.87 5.75
N GLU A 263 -4.28 13.66 6.76
CA GLU A 263 -5.19 13.97 7.87
C GLU A 263 -6.47 14.68 7.40
N ILE A 264 -6.36 15.71 6.56
CA ILE A 264 -7.53 16.43 6.02
C ILE A 264 -8.44 15.49 5.22
N ARG A 265 -7.86 14.47 4.58
CA ARG A 265 -8.57 13.49 3.76
C ARG A 265 -8.94 12.21 4.52
N ALA A 266 -8.76 12.16 5.83
CA ALA A 266 -8.96 10.95 6.65
C ALA A 266 -8.20 9.73 6.09
N GLY A 267 -6.96 9.94 5.67
CA GLY A 267 -6.09 8.92 5.11
C GLY A 267 -5.65 7.92 6.18
N GLY A 268 -5.60 6.65 5.79
CA GLY A 268 -5.11 5.53 6.58
C GLY A 268 -3.68 5.11 6.24
N PRO A 269 -3.19 4.03 6.87
CA PRO A 269 -1.81 3.55 6.70
C PRO A 269 -1.48 3.04 5.28
N PHE A 270 -2.49 2.83 4.43
CA PHE A 270 -2.34 2.39 3.05
C PHE A 270 -2.51 3.51 2.03
N ASP A 271 -2.89 4.71 2.48
CA ASP A 271 -3.05 5.87 1.61
C ASP A 271 -1.71 6.54 1.35
N THR A 272 -1.49 6.94 0.10
CA THR A 272 -0.33 7.74 -0.28
C THR A 272 -0.70 9.21 -0.43
N ALA A 273 0.17 10.09 0.08
CA ALA A 273 -0.08 11.51 0.08
C ALA A 273 -0.03 12.09 -1.34
N ALA A 274 -0.92 13.04 -1.63
CA ALA A 274 -1.05 13.67 -2.94
C ALA A 274 -1.36 12.69 -4.08
N SER A 275 -1.96 11.54 -3.77
CA SER A 275 -2.53 10.63 -4.75
C SER A 275 -3.69 11.29 -5.51
N ASP A 276 -3.66 11.24 -6.84
CA ASP A 276 -4.75 11.70 -7.71
C ASP A 276 -6.03 10.87 -7.50
N GLN A 277 -5.90 9.68 -6.91
CA GLN A 277 -7.01 8.77 -6.63
C GLN A 277 -7.73 9.09 -5.30
N GLY A 278 -7.21 10.05 -4.51
CA GLY A 278 -7.74 10.36 -3.18
C GLY A 278 -7.31 9.35 -2.13
N THR A 279 -8.05 9.29 -1.02
CA THR A 279 -7.84 8.31 0.06
C THR A 279 -8.94 7.26 0.08
N VAL A 280 -8.74 6.15 0.78
CA VAL A 280 -9.79 5.12 0.98
C VAL A 280 -11.07 5.74 1.55
N ALA A 281 -10.95 6.65 2.53
CA ALA A 281 -12.07 7.33 3.15
C ALA A 281 -12.69 8.44 2.27
N ARG A 282 -11.91 9.03 1.37
CA ARG A 282 -12.34 10.11 0.47
C ARG A 282 -11.77 9.90 -0.93
N PRO A 283 -12.28 8.89 -1.66
CA PRO A 283 -11.83 8.60 -3.01
C PRO A 283 -12.14 9.76 -3.96
N SER A 284 -11.35 9.90 -5.02
CA SER A 284 -11.67 10.85 -6.09
C SER A 284 -12.96 10.43 -6.82
N LEU A 285 -13.54 11.34 -7.60
CA LEU A 285 -14.73 11.04 -8.41
C LEU A 285 -14.47 9.94 -9.44
N SER A 286 -13.26 9.90 -10.03
CA SER A 286 -12.88 8.85 -10.99
C SER A 286 -12.78 7.48 -10.32
N VAL A 287 -12.18 7.40 -9.12
CA VAL A 287 -12.17 6.16 -8.32
C VAL A 287 -13.57 5.77 -7.91
N SER A 288 -14.40 6.72 -7.48
CA SER A 288 -15.75 6.44 -7.02
C SER A 288 -16.63 5.92 -8.17
N ALA A 289 -16.47 6.47 -9.38
CA ALA A 289 -17.14 5.96 -10.58
C ALA A 289 -16.60 4.59 -11.01
N GLY A 290 -15.27 4.38 -10.93
CA GLY A 290 -14.61 3.12 -11.25
C GLY A 290 -14.80 2.01 -10.20
N ARG A 291 -15.08 2.33 -8.94
CA ARG A 291 -15.35 1.36 -7.87
C ARG A 291 -16.55 0.46 -8.18
N THR A 292 -17.53 1.00 -8.89
CA THR A 292 -18.68 0.24 -9.42
C THR A 292 -18.27 -0.85 -10.41
N SER A 293 -17.07 -0.77 -11.01
CA SER A 293 -16.51 -1.74 -11.95
C SER A 293 -15.32 -2.54 -11.42
N ILE A 294 -14.66 -2.16 -10.32
CA ILE A 294 -13.52 -2.89 -9.67
C ILE A 294 -13.88 -4.33 -9.33
N VAL A 295 -15.14 -4.54 -8.99
CA VAL A 295 -15.80 -5.83 -8.85
C VAL A 295 -15.47 -6.78 -10.02
N GLY A 296 -15.28 -6.23 -11.23
CA GLY A 296 -15.09 -6.96 -12.47
C GLY A 296 -13.72 -7.66 -12.67
N GLY A 297 -12.63 -7.13 -12.13
CA GLY A 297 -11.28 -7.62 -12.50
C GLY A 297 -10.42 -8.14 -11.36
N TYR A 298 -10.87 -7.98 -10.11
CA TYR A 298 -10.42 -8.84 -9.00
C TYR A 298 -11.29 -10.11 -8.87
N GLY A 299 -11.90 -10.53 -9.99
CA GLY A 299 -12.86 -11.63 -10.07
C GLY A 299 -14.30 -11.13 -10.17
N ALA A 300 -14.71 -10.59 -11.34
CA ALA A 300 -16.13 -10.35 -11.71
C ALA A 300 -17.04 -11.53 -11.39
N THR A 301 -16.46 -12.72 -11.36
CA THR A 301 -17.13 -14.00 -11.16
C THR A 301 -17.15 -14.47 -9.71
N ILE A 302 -16.43 -13.79 -8.82
CA ILE A 302 -16.22 -14.11 -7.40
C ILE A 302 -16.80 -13.00 -6.51
N HIS A 303 -16.67 -11.75 -6.95
CA HIS A 303 -17.24 -10.57 -6.35
C HIS A 303 -18.40 -10.10 -7.21
N GLY A 304 -19.62 -10.21 -6.69
CA GLY A 304 -20.77 -9.52 -7.24
C GLY A 304 -20.68 -8.00 -7.07
N GLN A 305 -21.42 -7.24 -7.88
CA GLN A 305 -21.46 -5.77 -7.85
C GLN A 305 -21.82 -5.24 -6.46
N TYR A 306 -20.81 -4.97 -5.63
CA TYR A 306 -21.02 -4.44 -4.30
C TYR A 306 -21.21 -2.93 -4.32
N ILE A 307 -22.42 -2.52 -3.94
CA ILE A 307 -22.67 -1.18 -3.43
C ILE A 307 -22.29 -1.22 -1.95
N THR A 308 -21.03 -0.93 -1.63
CA THR A 308 -20.49 -0.72 -0.28
C THR A 308 -21.29 0.27 0.58
N GLY A 309 -22.20 1.04 -0.03
CA GLY A 309 -23.18 1.89 0.66
C GLY A 309 -24.36 1.15 1.30
N GLN A 310 -24.53 -0.16 1.07
CA GLN A 310 -25.64 -0.93 1.61
C GLN A 310 -25.37 -1.56 2.97
N TRP A 311 -24.13 -1.69 3.48
CA TRP A 311 -23.90 -2.21 4.85
C TRP A 311 -24.67 -1.42 5.93
N PRO A 312 -24.66 -0.08 5.93
CA PRO A 312 -25.54 0.69 6.80
C PRO A 312 -27.03 0.42 6.53
N THR A 313 -27.42 0.18 5.28
CA THR A 313 -28.81 -0.18 4.89
C THR A 313 -29.20 -1.57 5.36
N TYR A 314 -28.36 -2.60 5.22
CA TYR A 314 -28.55 -3.94 5.76
C TYR A 314 -28.78 -3.90 7.28
N MET A 315 -28.02 -3.05 7.98
CA MET A 315 -28.18 -2.88 9.42
C MET A 315 -29.40 -2.03 9.82
N ALA A 316 -29.93 -1.21 8.91
CA ALA A 316 -31.05 -0.29 9.16
C ALA A 316 -32.41 -0.80 8.66
N GLU A 317 -32.41 -1.60 7.60
CA GLU A 317 -33.59 -2.05 6.87
C GLU A 317 -33.52 -3.58 6.70
N GLY A 318 -34.30 -4.34 7.47
CA GLY A 318 -34.48 -5.78 7.26
C GLY A 318 -33.77 -6.72 8.25
N VAL A 319 -32.93 -6.19 9.15
CA VAL A 319 -32.31 -6.96 10.23
C VAL A 319 -32.96 -6.58 11.56
N THR A 320 -33.47 -7.56 12.32
CA THR A 320 -34.08 -7.27 13.63
C THR A 320 -33.04 -6.71 14.60
N GLU A 321 -33.46 -5.91 15.60
CA GLU A 321 -32.54 -5.41 16.64
C GLU A 321 -31.77 -6.55 17.34
N GLN A 322 -32.42 -7.70 17.51
CA GLN A 322 -31.79 -8.91 18.05
C GLN A 322 -30.71 -9.46 17.10
N THR A 323 -30.98 -9.50 15.79
CA THR A 323 -29.99 -9.94 14.79
C THR A 323 -28.81 -8.96 14.71
N ARG A 324 -29.06 -7.65 14.84
CA ARG A 324 -28.01 -6.63 14.96
C ARG A 324 -27.16 -6.82 16.21
N LEU A 325 -27.76 -7.03 17.38
CA LEU A 325 -27.05 -7.31 18.63
C LEU A 325 -26.29 -8.64 18.55
N ASN A 326 -26.86 -9.65 17.91
CA ASN A 326 -26.20 -10.93 17.67
C ASN A 326 -24.98 -10.78 16.77
N ALA A 327 -25.04 -9.94 15.73
CA ALA A 327 -23.89 -9.62 14.89
C ALA A 327 -22.80 -8.79 15.62
N LEU A 328 -23.14 -8.14 16.75
CA LEU A 328 -22.15 -7.52 17.64
C LEU A 328 -21.45 -8.54 18.56
N HIS A 329 -22.02 -9.75 18.72
CA HIS A 329 -21.52 -10.80 19.61
C HIS A 329 -21.00 -12.05 18.87
N GLY A 330 -21.42 -12.28 17.62
CA GLY A 330 -20.94 -13.32 16.71
C GLY A 330 -20.21 -12.73 15.50
N GLU A 331 -19.49 -13.57 14.75
CA GLU A 331 -18.78 -13.20 13.53
C GLU A 331 -19.75 -13.11 12.35
N ILE A 332 -19.56 -12.13 11.47
CA ILE A 332 -20.23 -12.06 10.17
C ILE A 332 -19.41 -12.89 9.19
N LEU A 333 -19.98 -13.95 8.63
CA LEU A 333 -19.31 -14.74 7.60
C LEU A 333 -19.51 -14.06 6.24
N VAL A 334 -18.42 -13.90 5.48
CA VAL A 334 -18.43 -13.29 4.13
C VAL A 334 -17.58 -14.11 3.17
N PHE A 335 -17.80 -13.93 1.87
CA PHE A 335 -17.08 -14.68 0.84
C PHE A 335 -15.78 -13.95 0.44
N SER A 336 -14.63 -14.47 0.88
CA SER A 336 -13.27 -13.91 0.74
C SER A 336 -12.92 -12.75 1.69
N SER A 337 -11.62 -12.54 1.91
CA SER A 337 -11.10 -11.42 2.71
C SER A 337 -11.04 -10.11 1.95
N ALA A 338 -11.09 -10.15 0.61
CA ALA A 338 -11.28 -8.94 -0.19
C ALA A 338 -12.65 -8.32 0.11
N GLU A 339 -13.68 -9.14 0.27
CA GLU A 339 -15.03 -8.70 0.67
C GLU A 339 -15.06 -8.20 2.13
N ALA A 340 -14.40 -8.93 3.03
CA ALA A 340 -14.35 -8.57 4.46
C ALA A 340 -13.81 -7.16 4.72
N ALA A 341 -12.87 -6.70 3.89
CA ALA A 341 -12.21 -5.40 4.06
C ALA A 341 -13.22 -4.24 4.09
N ASP A 342 -14.23 -4.26 3.23
CA ASP A 342 -15.21 -3.17 3.15
C ASP A 342 -16.09 -3.13 4.41
N TYR A 343 -16.59 -4.27 4.88
CA TYR A 343 -17.37 -4.32 6.12
C TYR A 343 -16.58 -3.78 7.32
N ILE A 344 -15.30 -4.14 7.41
CA ILE A 344 -14.39 -3.65 8.46
C ILE A 344 -14.22 -2.13 8.37
N LEU A 345 -14.01 -1.60 7.17
CA LEU A 345 -13.87 -0.15 6.94
C LEU A 345 -15.14 0.63 7.33
N PHE A 346 -16.32 0.01 7.20
CA PHE A 346 -17.60 0.59 7.61
C PHE A 346 -18.02 0.24 9.06
N GLY A 347 -17.11 -0.29 9.86
CA GLY A 347 -17.27 -0.44 11.31
C GLY A 347 -17.66 -1.83 11.81
N ALA A 348 -17.67 -2.85 10.95
CA ALA A 348 -17.76 -4.23 11.42
C ALA A 348 -16.49 -4.60 12.20
N THR A 349 -16.66 -5.10 13.43
CA THR A 349 -15.54 -5.44 14.31
C THR A 349 -15.14 -6.91 14.25
N SER A 350 -16.01 -7.76 13.71
CA SER A 350 -15.79 -9.21 13.59
C SER A 350 -16.36 -9.74 12.28
N VAL A 351 -15.48 -10.06 11.34
CA VAL A 351 -15.83 -10.58 10.02
C VAL A 351 -14.94 -11.78 9.73
N LEU A 352 -15.56 -12.94 9.46
CA LEU A 352 -14.88 -14.18 9.10
C LEU A 352 -14.96 -14.38 7.58
N PRO A 353 -13.89 -14.08 6.83
CA PRO A 353 -13.85 -14.39 5.41
C PRO A 353 -13.68 -15.90 5.18
N VAL A 354 -14.38 -16.43 4.19
CA VAL A 354 -14.10 -17.77 3.64
C VAL A 354 -13.21 -17.68 2.41
N GLY A 355 -12.11 -18.42 2.40
CA GLY A 355 -11.33 -18.58 1.16
C GLY A 355 -10.21 -17.59 0.90
N GLY A 356 -9.77 -16.82 1.90
CA GLY A 356 -8.66 -15.88 1.72
C GLY A 356 -9.01 -14.77 0.73
N PHE A 357 -8.03 -14.12 0.13
CA PHE A 357 -8.22 -12.94 -0.71
C PHE A 357 -9.04 -13.23 -1.97
N THR A 358 -8.92 -14.45 -2.53
CA THR A 358 -9.57 -14.83 -3.80
C THR A 358 -10.76 -15.76 -3.63
N GLY A 359 -11.03 -16.24 -2.43
CA GLY A 359 -11.99 -17.33 -2.20
C GLY A 359 -11.40 -18.74 -2.36
N ASP A 360 -10.18 -18.90 -2.91
CA ASP A 360 -9.58 -20.20 -3.22
C ASP A 360 -9.05 -21.00 -2.04
N VAL A 361 -8.78 -20.33 -0.92
CA VAL A 361 -8.15 -21.01 0.21
C VAL A 361 -9.14 -22.02 0.81
N PRO A 362 -8.76 -23.27 1.08
CA PRO A 362 -9.66 -24.26 1.69
C PRO A 362 -9.83 -24.04 3.21
N SER A 363 -10.01 -22.78 3.63
CA SER A 363 -10.12 -22.38 5.03
C SER A 363 -11.13 -21.23 5.20
N PRO A 364 -12.05 -21.33 6.18
CA PRO A 364 -12.44 -22.58 6.84
C PRO A 364 -13.02 -23.58 5.83
N SER A 365 -12.93 -24.88 6.12
CA SER A 365 -13.64 -25.92 5.36
C SER A 365 -15.14 -25.83 5.57
N ALA A 366 -15.94 -26.43 4.67
CA ALA A 366 -17.40 -26.46 4.80
C ALA A 366 -17.88 -27.05 6.14
N GLU A 367 -17.20 -28.10 6.64
CA GLU A 367 -17.51 -28.68 7.95
C GLU A 367 -17.15 -27.75 9.11
N GLN A 368 -16.05 -26.99 9.01
CA GLN A 368 -15.73 -25.96 9.99
C GLN A 368 -16.77 -24.83 9.97
N VAL A 369 -17.27 -24.43 8.78
CA VAL A 369 -18.37 -23.45 8.67
C VAL A 369 -19.61 -23.95 9.41
N LYS A 370 -20.04 -25.19 9.16
CA LYS A 370 -21.17 -25.80 9.89
C LYS A 370 -20.95 -25.82 11.40
N GLN A 371 -19.75 -26.19 11.85
CA GLN A 371 -19.41 -26.20 13.28
C GLN A 371 -19.47 -24.79 13.90
N LEU A 372 -18.97 -23.77 13.19
CA LEU A 372 -19.01 -22.39 13.67
C LEU A 372 -20.46 -21.89 13.78
N ILE A 373 -21.30 -22.18 12.78
CA ILE A 373 -22.74 -21.89 12.80
C ILE A 373 -23.41 -22.62 13.97
N ALA A 374 -23.22 -23.94 14.10
CA ALA A 374 -23.82 -24.75 15.15
C ALA A 374 -23.38 -24.33 16.57
N SER A 375 -22.18 -23.79 16.71
CA SER A 375 -21.66 -23.26 17.97
C SER A 375 -22.16 -21.85 18.31
N GLY A 376 -22.96 -21.22 17.45
CA GLY A 376 -23.44 -19.85 17.59
C GLY A 376 -22.35 -18.79 17.37
N LYS A 377 -21.21 -19.17 16.78
CA LYS A 377 -20.14 -18.22 16.46
C LYS A 377 -20.45 -17.38 15.22
N ILE A 378 -21.16 -17.94 14.24
CA ILE A 378 -21.62 -17.18 13.07
C ILE A 378 -23.06 -16.74 13.31
N ALA A 379 -23.28 -15.44 13.45
CA ALA A 379 -24.62 -14.89 13.65
C ALA A 379 -25.30 -14.50 12.33
N LEU A 380 -24.49 -14.04 11.37
CA LEU A 380 -24.92 -13.52 10.09
C LEU A 380 -23.97 -14.06 9.01
N ALA A 381 -24.48 -14.40 7.85
CA ALA A 381 -23.66 -14.78 6.71
C ALA A 381 -24.12 -14.07 5.44
N ILE A 382 -23.16 -13.57 4.66
CA ILE A 382 -23.36 -12.96 3.36
C ILE A 382 -22.60 -13.83 2.36
N VAL A 383 -23.33 -14.47 1.45
CA VAL A 383 -22.75 -15.43 0.51
C VAL A 383 -23.31 -15.22 -0.90
N PRO A 384 -22.55 -15.58 -1.96
CA PRO A 384 -22.95 -15.33 -3.33
C PRO A 384 -24.29 -16.00 -3.67
N ASP A 385 -25.10 -15.35 -4.50
CA ASP A 385 -26.33 -15.95 -5.03
C ASP A 385 -26.06 -16.77 -6.30
N ASP A 386 -27.09 -17.45 -6.82
CA ASP A 386 -26.99 -18.33 -7.99
C ASP A 386 -26.52 -17.64 -9.29
N THR A 387 -26.41 -16.31 -9.32
CA THR A 387 -25.90 -15.55 -10.47
C THR A 387 -24.37 -15.43 -10.47
N VAL A 388 -23.71 -15.76 -9.36
CA VAL A 388 -22.25 -15.73 -9.20
C VAL A 388 -21.66 -17.13 -9.38
N LEU A 389 -20.50 -17.24 -10.03
CA LEU A 389 -19.87 -18.55 -10.32
C LEU A 389 -19.55 -19.36 -9.06
N THR A 390 -19.30 -18.68 -7.94
CA THR A 390 -18.92 -19.28 -6.67
C THR A 390 -20.10 -19.69 -5.77
N SER A 391 -21.34 -19.54 -6.24
CA SER A 391 -22.55 -19.97 -5.52
C SER A 391 -22.55 -21.45 -5.13
N ASN A 392 -21.94 -22.31 -5.96
CA ASN A 392 -21.85 -23.75 -5.70
C ASN A 392 -20.68 -24.14 -4.78
N ASP A 393 -19.96 -23.17 -4.19
CA ASP A 393 -18.88 -23.48 -3.26
C ASP A 393 -19.42 -24.25 -2.04
N PRO A 394 -18.76 -25.35 -1.61
CA PRO A 394 -19.24 -26.17 -0.48
C PRO A 394 -19.49 -25.39 0.82
N ARG A 395 -18.79 -24.27 1.03
CA ARG A 395 -18.94 -23.40 2.21
C ARG A 395 -20.14 -22.48 2.09
N VAL A 396 -20.47 -22.04 0.87
CA VAL A 396 -21.72 -21.32 0.58
C VAL A 396 -22.90 -22.26 0.85
N LEU A 397 -22.88 -23.46 0.26
CA LEU A 397 -23.90 -24.47 0.49
C LEU A 397 -24.05 -24.85 1.98
N ALA A 398 -22.95 -24.86 2.74
CA ALA A 398 -22.99 -25.10 4.19
C ALA A 398 -23.77 -24.01 4.95
N VAL A 399 -23.67 -22.74 4.53
CA VAL A 399 -24.48 -21.63 5.06
C VAL A 399 -25.94 -21.81 4.67
N GLU A 400 -26.22 -22.06 3.40
CA GLU A 400 -27.61 -22.21 2.92
C GLU A 400 -28.35 -23.36 3.61
N GLN A 401 -27.65 -24.44 3.94
CA GLN A 401 -28.21 -25.60 4.63
C GLN A 401 -28.41 -25.39 6.13
N SER A 402 -27.65 -24.48 6.75
CA SER A 402 -27.58 -24.34 8.21
C SER A 402 -28.23 -23.06 8.74
N CYS A 403 -28.54 -22.11 7.86
CA CYS A 403 -29.05 -20.79 8.22
C CYS A 403 -30.35 -20.47 7.48
N VAL A 404 -31.09 -19.46 7.96
CA VAL A 404 -32.33 -19.00 7.33
C VAL A 404 -32.04 -17.77 6.49
N GLN A 405 -32.41 -17.81 5.21
CA GLN A 405 -32.30 -16.64 4.33
C GLN A 405 -33.21 -15.53 4.83
N LEU A 406 -32.67 -14.31 4.96
CA LEU A 406 -33.42 -13.12 5.33
C LEU A 406 -33.89 -12.43 4.05
N ASP A 407 -35.16 -12.04 4.01
CA ASP A 407 -35.72 -11.29 2.89
C ASP A 407 -35.09 -9.89 2.83
N PHE A 408 -34.34 -9.63 1.75
CA PHE A 408 -33.74 -8.32 1.48
C PHE A 408 -34.13 -7.84 0.09
N SER A 409 -34.99 -6.83 0.02
CA SER A 409 -35.56 -6.32 -1.23
C SER A 409 -34.67 -5.26 -1.88
N THR A 410 -33.47 -5.64 -2.33
CA THR A 410 -32.71 -4.81 -3.27
C THR A 410 -32.55 -5.58 -4.57
N ALA A 411 -33.23 -5.10 -5.61
CA ALA A 411 -33.47 -5.79 -6.89
C ALA A 411 -32.21 -6.06 -7.76
N GLN A 412 -31.00 -6.02 -7.20
CA GLN A 412 -29.72 -6.10 -7.92
C GLN A 412 -28.58 -6.79 -7.13
N ALA A 413 -28.84 -7.44 -5.99
CA ALA A 413 -27.76 -8.00 -5.18
C ALA A 413 -27.37 -9.41 -5.66
N ALA A 414 -26.14 -9.58 -6.12
CA ALA A 414 -25.50 -10.86 -6.45
C ALA A 414 -25.14 -11.71 -5.21
N TYR A 415 -25.70 -11.37 -4.05
CA TYR A 415 -25.44 -11.99 -2.75
C TYR A 415 -26.73 -12.08 -1.93
N ARG A 416 -26.79 -13.11 -1.09
CA ARG A 416 -27.88 -13.39 -0.16
C ARG A 416 -27.42 -13.19 1.28
N LEU A 417 -28.34 -12.72 2.10
CA LEU A 417 -28.15 -12.53 3.54
C LEU A 417 -28.82 -13.67 4.31
N TYR A 418 -28.10 -14.26 5.26
CA TYR A 418 -28.57 -15.35 6.11
C TYR A 418 -28.44 -15.00 7.60
N GLY A 419 -29.47 -15.33 8.36
CA GLY A 419 -29.44 -15.39 9.82
C GLY A 419 -29.11 -16.80 10.29
N CYS A 420 -28.01 -16.96 11.02
CA CYS A 420 -27.47 -18.25 11.43
C CYS A 420 -27.71 -18.61 12.90
N ASN A 421 -28.31 -17.68 13.66
CA ASN A 421 -28.76 -17.93 15.02
C ASN A 421 -30.26 -18.31 14.99
N GLY A 422 -30.55 -19.57 15.34
CA GLY A 422 -31.89 -20.05 15.68
C GLY A 422 -32.30 -19.65 17.09
#